data_AF-A0A1A3KCV8-F1
#
_entry.id   AF-A0A1A3KCV8-F1
#
_cell.length_a   1.000
_cell.length_b   1.000
_cell.length_c   1.000
_cell.angle_alpha   90.00
_cell.angle_beta   90.00
_cell.angle_gamma   90.00
#
_symmetry.space_group_name_H-M   'P 1'
#
loop_
_entity.id
_entity.type
_entity.pdbx_description
1 polymer ?
#
loop_
_entity_poly.entity_id
_entity_poly.type
_entity_poly.pdbx_seq_one_letter_code
_entity_poly.pdbx_strand_id
1 'polypeptide(L)'
;MVNFALLPPEINSLRMFIGAGSAPMLEAATAWTGLAEELSTAASTFLSVTQGLADQAWQGPAAAAMTAAAAPYAGFLQAASAQAAGAATQANAVVSVFETARSATVHPLAVEANRNAFVQLVRSNFLGLNAPAIAAAEGIYEEMWAADVSAMFEYYSGASAAAARLIPVPAQLRELVQTLPSLGFGNQGNANLGNGNLGGGNIGSGNTGNSNLGSGNNGSLNIGSGNVGNENIGGGNFGQGNIGFGNSGLGNGLRFAGEGNYNIGLGNAGNNNFGIGNSGDGNRGGGNTGNNNIGFGLTGNNLIGLGNAYFDTSTGQFSFHGLNSGTEHLGLFNSGDGNIGFFNSGDGNVGFFNSGTSLAGGLNNLGLGNSGTHNVGLFNSAFGNTGLGNGGSANTGFANGGIVNTGFGNSGGYNTGWDNSGFFNTGNANSGDTNTGLWNSGDVNTGFGATTDSGASSSGFFNTGENSSGFFNSANGGGSLSGFGNSANDAEFAGYGSGFFNFGLPTALSTEPGDIASAFNSGFLNAGAALSGIFGLGRLLG
;
A
#
# COMPACT_ATOMS: atom_id res chain seq x y z
N MET A 1 -33.43 -24.13 4.51
CA MET A 1 -32.83 -24.37 5.84
C MET A 1 -31.42 -24.88 5.59
N VAL A 2 -30.38 -24.15 5.99
CA VAL A 2 -29.00 -24.59 5.78
C VAL A 2 -28.72 -25.71 6.77
N ASN A 3 -28.39 -26.91 6.27
CA ASN A 3 -28.09 -28.05 7.13
C ASN A 3 -26.65 -27.94 7.63
N PHE A 4 -26.44 -27.45 8.86
CA PHE A 4 -25.12 -27.30 9.47
C PHE A 4 -24.38 -28.63 9.65
N ALA A 5 -25.09 -29.77 9.61
CA ALA A 5 -24.49 -31.08 9.58
C ALA A 5 -23.73 -31.37 8.26
N LEU A 6 -23.92 -30.59 7.21
CA LEU A 6 -23.18 -30.75 5.94
C LEU A 6 -22.04 -29.74 5.78
N LEU A 7 -21.82 -28.88 6.78
CA LEU A 7 -20.79 -27.85 6.73
C LEU A 7 -19.50 -28.36 7.38
N PRO A 8 -18.32 -28.01 6.86
CA PRO A 8 -17.05 -28.34 7.47
C PRO A 8 -16.83 -27.50 8.74
N PRO A 9 -15.97 -27.96 9.68
CA PRO A 9 -15.70 -27.27 10.94
C PRO A 9 -15.22 -25.82 10.73
N GLU A 10 -14.47 -25.50 9.67
CA GLU A 10 -14.07 -24.13 9.36
C GLU A 10 -15.26 -23.17 9.26
N ILE A 11 -16.39 -23.63 8.74
CA ILE A 11 -17.58 -22.80 8.55
C ILE A 11 -18.43 -22.76 9.82
N ASN A 12 -18.66 -23.90 10.47
CA ASN A 12 -19.46 -23.94 11.71
C ASN A 12 -18.75 -23.17 12.84
N SER A 13 -17.46 -23.45 13.05
CA SER A 13 -16.61 -22.70 13.98
C SER A 13 -16.63 -21.20 13.67
N LEU A 14 -16.29 -20.78 12.44
CA LEU A 14 -16.19 -19.35 12.13
C LEU A 14 -17.51 -18.62 12.38
N ARG A 15 -18.65 -19.20 11.98
CA ARG A 15 -19.97 -18.59 12.19
C ARG A 15 -20.30 -18.34 13.66
N MET A 16 -19.87 -19.21 14.57
CA MET A 16 -20.10 -19.06 15.99
C MET A 16 -19.21 -17.99 16.63
N PHE A 17 -18.01 -17.75 16.07
CA PHE A 17 -17.02 -16.82 16.62
C PHE A 17 -17.01 -15.43 15.98
N ILE A 18 -17.63 -15.25 14.80
CA ILE A 18 -17.81 -13.93 14.18
C ILE A 18 -19.11 -13.25 14.64
N GLY A 19 -19.13 -11.92 14.67
CA GLY A 19 -20.31 -11.13 14.98
C GLY A 19 -20.21 -10.36 16.29
N ALA A 20 -21.32 -9.73 16.69
CA ALA A 20 -21.38 -8.84 17.87
C ALA A 20 -21.43 -9.59 19.22
N GLY A 21 -21.53 -10.92 19.21
CA GLY A 21 -21.69 -11.75 20.41
C GLY A 21 -23.07 -11.57 21.07
N SER A 22 -23.16 -11.92 22.35
CA SER A 22 -24.40 -11.88 23.14
C SER A 22 -24.81 -10.50 23.63
N ALA A 23 -23.90 -9.51 23.61
CA ALA A 23 -24.13 -8.20 24.22
C ALA A 23 -25.42 -7.50 23.73
N PRO A 24 -25.73 -7.42 22.41
CA PRO A 24 -26.96 -6.79 21.95
C PRO A 24 -28.24 -7.48 22.46
N MET A 25 -28.20 -8.81 22.62
CA MET A 25 -29.34 -9.56 23.15
C MET A 25 -29.49 -9.39 24.66
N LEU A 26 -28.38 -9.24 25.39
CA LEU A 26 -28.40 -8.91 26.80
C LEU A 26 -28.96 -7.50 27.04
N GLU A 27 -28.55 -6.51 26.23
CA GLU A 27 -29.12 -5.16 26.25
C GLU A 27 -30.62 -5.19 25.98
N ALA A 28 -31.06 -5.97 24.98
CA ALA A 28 -32.47 -6.18 24.71
C ALA A 28 -33.20 -6.79 25.91
N ALA A 29 -32.61 -7.79 26.57
CA ALA A 29 -33.19 -8.40 27.78
C ALA A 29 -33.33 -7.40 28.93
N THR A 30 -32.33 -6.54 29.15
CA THR A 30 -32.39 -5.46 30.14
C THR A 30 -33.47 -4.44 29.79
N ALA A 31 -33.57 -4.03 28.52
CA ALA A 31 -34.61 -3.11 28.06
C ALA A 31 -36.02 -3.69 28.27
N TRP A 32 -36.23 -4.97 27.94
CA TRP A 32 -37.50 -5.65 28.19
C TRP A 32 -37.83 -5.78 29.68
N THR A 33 -36.82 -5.98 30.52
CA THR A 33 -36.99 -6.01 31.99
C THR A 33 -37.42 -4.64 32.50
N GLY A 34 -36.72 -3.57 32.09
CA GLY A 34 -37.09 -2.21 32.47
C GLY A 34 -38.50 -1.82 32.00
N LEU A 35 -38.88 -2.21 30.77
CA LEU A 35 -40.24 -2.01 30.28
C LEU A 35 -41.28 -2.76 31.13
N ALA A 36 -40.99 -4.00 31.54
CA ALA A 36 -41.90 -4.76 32.40
C ALA A 36 -42.13 -4.07 33.75
N GLU A 37 -41.07 -3.54 34.37
CA GLU A 37 -41.11 -2.83 35.65
C GLU A 37 -41.89 -1.50 35.55
N GLU A 38 -41.63 -0.72 34.50
CA GLU A 38 -42.35 0.53 34.21
C GLU A 38 -43.85 0.27 34.00
N LEU A 39 -44.21 -0.74 33.19
CA LEU A 39 -45.61 -1.10 32.94
C LEU A 39 -46.32 -1.60 34.21
N SER A 40 -45.62 -2.39 35.04
CA SER A 40 -46.17 -2.85 36.33
C SER A 40 -46.41 -1.68 37.28
N THR A 41 -45.45 -0.76 37.37
CA THR A 41 -45.54 0.45 38.20
C THR A 41 -46.64 1.39 37.71
N ALA A 42 -46.77 1.56 36.39
CA ALA A 42 -47.84 2.33 35.78
C ALA A 42 -49.21 1.71 36.11
N ALA A 43 -49.35 0.38 36.03
CA ALA A 43 -50.58 -0.31 36.39
C ALA A 43 -50.95 -0.12 37.87
N SER A 44 -50.00 -0.30 38.79
CA SER A 44 -50.25 -0.13 40.23
C SER A 44 -50.61 1.31 40.57
N THR A 45 -49.93 2.27 39.96
CA THR A 45 -50.20 3.70 40.16
C THR A 45 -51.58 4.08 39.63
N PHE A 46 -51.93 3.62 38.42
CA PHE A 46 -53.23 3.87 37.82
C PHE A 46 -54.37 3.28 38.66
N LEU A 47 -54.22 2.05 39.16
CA LEU A 47 -55.18 1.42 40.07
C LEU A 47 -55.31 2.20 41.37
N SER A 48 -54.19 2.58 41.99
CA SER A 48 -54.18 3.34 43.24
C SER A 48 -54.88 4.70 43.10
N VAL A 49 -54.64 5.43 42.02
CA VAL A 49 -55.30 6.73 41.75
C VAL A 49 -56.80 6.53 41.52
N THR A 50 -57.17 5.52 40.73
CA THR A 50 -58.58 5.22 40.43
C THR A 50 -59.35 4.83 41.69
N GLN A 51 -58.76 3.99 42.55
CA GLN A 51 -59.34 3.60 43.84
C GLN A 51 -59.42 4.80 44.79
N GLY A 52 -58.35 5.57 44.93
CA GLY A 52 -58.33 6.77 45.77
C GLY A 52 -59.40 7.79 45.38
N LEU A 53 -59.71 7.93 44.09
CA LEU A 53 -60.78 8.81 43.61
C LEU A 53 -62.18 8.27 43.95
N ALA A 54 -62.39 6.96 43.80
CA ALA A 54 -63.67 6.30 44.04
C ALA A 54 -63.99 6.13 45.55
N ASP A 55 -62.97 6.02 46.40
CA ASP A 55 -63.12 5.83 47.84
C ASP A 55 -63.29 7.14 48.63
N GLN A 56 -63.07 8.29 47.98
CA GLN A 56 -63.22 9.63 48.59
C GLN A 56 -64.65 10.17 48.45
N ALA A 57 -64.84 11.47 48.24
CA ALA A 57 -66.15 12.13 48.26
C ALA A 57 -67.05 11.75 47.06
N TRP A 58 -66.49 11.20 45.99
CA TRP A 58 -67.23 10.83 44.78
C TRP A 58 -67.67 9.36 44.83
N GLN A 59 -68.76 9.09 45.54
CA GLN A 59 -69.34 7.75 45.67
C GLN A 59 -70.70 7.64 44.96
N GLY A 60 -71.03 6.43 44.50
CA GLY A 60 -72.33 6.11 43.88
C GLY A 60 -72.20 5.46 42.49
N PRO A 61 -73.33 5.27 41.78
CA PRO A 61 -73.36 4.53 40.51
C PRO A 61 -72.42 5.06 39.43
N ALA A 62 -72.20 6.37 39.38
CA ALA A 62 -71.31 7.01 38.41
C ALA A 62 -69.82 6.71 38.68
N ALA A 63 -69.39 6.75 39.95
CA ALA A 63 -68.04 6.39 40.34
C ALA A 63 -67.77 4.90 40.09
N ALA A 64 -68.73 4.03 40.44
CA ALA A 64 -68.66 2.60 40.14
C ALA A 64 -68.55 2.32 38.62
N ALA A 65 -69.33 3.03 37.80
CA ALA A 65 -69.24 2.92 36.34
C ALA A 65 -67.87 3.38 35.79
N MET A 66 -67.30 4.44 36.36
CA MET A 66 -65.97 4.94 35.97
C MET A 66 -64.85 3.97 36.37
N THR A 67 -64.85 3.43 37.59
CA THR A 67 -63.89 2.39 38.02
C THR A 67 -64.01 1.14 37.15
N ALA A 68 -65.23 0.72 36.81
CA ALA A 68 -65.45 -0.40 35.90
C ALA A 68 -64.92 -0.13 34.48
N ALA A 69 -65.04 1.10 33.98
CA ALA A 69 -64.50 1.51 32.68
C ALA A 69 -62.96 1.61 32.67
N ALA A 70 -62.33 1.91 33.81
CA ALA A 70 -60.88 2.03 33.94
C ALA A 70 -60.17 0.67 34.12
N ALA A 71 -60.84 -0.32 34.71
CA ALA A 71 -60.26 -1.64 35.01
C ALA A 71 -59.61 -2.36 33.80
N PRO A 72 -60.18 -2.33 32.58
CA PRO A 72 -59.55 -2.94 31.40
C PRO A 72 -58.17 -2.36 31.06
N TYR A 73 -57.95 -1.06 31.28
CA TYR A 73 -56.67 -0.42 31.01
C TYR A 73 -55.58 -0.85 32.00
N ALA A 74 -55.93 -0.96 33.30
CA ALA A 74 -55.03 -1.53 34.30
C ALA A 74 -54.65 -2.99 34.00
N GLY A 75 -55.65 -3.80 33.61
CA GLY A 75 -55.44 -5.19 33.18
C GLY A 75 -54.55 -5.30 31.95
N PHE A 76 -54.69 -4.37 30.99
CA PHE A 76 -53.81 -4.28 29.83
C PHE A 76 -52.36 -4.01 30.23
N LEU A 77 -52.10 -3.02 31.10
CA LEU A 77 -50.74 -2.70 31.54
C LEU A 77 -50.08 -3.88 32.27
N GLN A 78 -50.83 -4.60 33.10
CA GLN A 78 -50.35 -5.83 33.75
C GLN A 78 -50.07 -6.96 32.75
N ALA A 79 -50.94 -7.17 31.76
CA ALA A 79 -50.72 -8.16 30.72
C ALA A 79 -49.49 -7.81 29.85
N ALA A 80 -49.32 -6.53 29.51
CA ALA A 80 -48.17 -6.03 28.76
C ALA A 80 -46.86 -6.19 29.56
N SER A 81 -46.89 -5.90 30.87
CA SER A 81 -45.77 -6.12 31.78
C SER A 81 -45.37 -7.59 31.83
N ALA A 82 -46.32 -8.51 32.00
CA ALA A 82 -46.06 -9.95 32.00
C ALA A 82 -45.46 -10.43 30.67
N GLN A 83 -45.92 -9.86 29.54
CA GLN A 83 -45.37 -10.19 28.23
C GLN A 83 -43.94 -9.68 28.05
N ALA A 84 -43.65 -8.45 28.49
CA ALA A 84 -42.30 -7.87 28.47
C ALA A 84 -41.33 -8.69 29.34
N ALA A 85 -41.76 -9.11 30.55
CA ALA A 85 -40.98 -9.98 31.42
C ALA A 85 -40.73 -11.36 30.79
N GLY A 86 -41.73 -11.92 30.11
CA GLY A 86 -41.60 -13.16 29.33
C GLY A 86 -40.56 -13.03 28.21
N ALA A 87 -40.59 -11.92 27.45
CA ALA A 87 -39.63 -11.63 26.40
C ALA A 87 -38.20 -11.48 26.95
N ALA A 88 -38.00 -10.76 28.05
CA ALA A 88 -36.71 -10.66 28.74
C ALA A 88 -36.18 -12.03 29.16
N THR A 89 -37.04 -12.90 29.69
CA THR A 89 -36.68 -14.27 30.09
C THR A 89 -36.21 -15.09 28.90
N GLN A 90 -36.92 -15.04 27.77
CA GLN A 90 -36.51 -15.79 26.58
C GLN A 90 -35.23 -15.22 25.94
N ALA A 91 -35.03 -13.89 25.96
CA ALA A 91 -33.80 -13.26 25.49
C ALA A 91 -32.59 -13.74 26.31
N ASN A 92 -32.69 -13.78 27.65
CA ASN A 92 -31.66 -14.33 28.51
C ASN A 92 -31.40 -15.83 28.25
N ALA A 93 -32.46 -16.60 27.97
CA ALA A 93 -32.30 -18.01 27.62
C ALA A 93 -31.52 -18.19 26.30
N VAL A 94 -31.78 -17.37 25.28
CA VAL A 94 -31.04 -17.37 24.01
C VAL A 94 -29.58 -16.99 24.23
N VAL A 95 -29.29 -15.98 25.05
CA VAL A 95 -27.92 -15.62 25.44
C VAL A 95 -27.19 -16.81 26.06
N SER A 96 -27.81 -17.47 27.05
CA SER A 96 -27.21 -18.64 27.70
C SER A 96 -26.93 -19.79 26.73
N VAL A 97 -27.86 -20.04 25.80
CA VAL A 97 -27.73 -21.10 24.79
C VAL A 97 -26.61 -20.76 23.78
N PHE A 98 -26.49 -19.49 23.38
CA PHE A 98 -25.40 -19.03 22.52
C PHE A 98 -24.03 -19.21 23.19
N GLU A 99 -23.86 -18.76 24.44
CA GLU A 99 -22.57 -18.86 25.11
C GLU A 99 -22.17 -20.32 25.39
N THR A 100 -23.15 -21.19 25.69
CA THR A 100 -22.91 -22.64 25.84
C THR A 100 -22.44 -23.24 24.51
N ALA A 101 -23.14 -22.94 23.42
CA ALA A 101 -22.77 -23.43 22.09
C ALA A 101 -21.41 -22.92 21.65
N ARG A 102 -21.12 -21.63 21.87
CA ARG A 102 -19.82 -21.02 21.57
C ARG A 102 -18.69 -21.66 22.35
N SER A 103 -18.91 -21.98 23.62
CA SER A 103 -17.91 -22.69 24.44
C SER A 103 -17.69 -24.14 24.01
N ALA A 104 -18.72 -24.80 23.46
CA ALA A 104 -18.63 -26.18 22.99
C ALA A 104 -18.09 -26.31 21.56
N THR A 105 -18.21 -25.24 20.76
CA THR A 105 -17.71 -25.18 19.38
C THR A 105 -16.19 -25.10 19.37
N VAL A 106 -15.56 -25.80 18.42
CA VAL A 106 -14.11 -25.79 18.25
C VAL A 106 -13.65 -24.37 17.88
N HIS A 107 -12.54 -23.94 18.46
CA HIS A 107 -12.00 -22.63 18.11
C HIS A 107 -11.41 -22.65 16.69
N PRO A 108 -11.67 -21.63 15.83
CA PRO A 108 -11.19 -21.62 14.44
C PRO A 108 -9.67 -21.86 14.29
N LEU A 109 -8.85 -21.34 15.22
CA LEU A 109 -7.39 -21.56 15.22
C LEU A 109 -6.98 -23.03 15.45
N ALA A 110 -7.79 -23.83 16.14
CA ALA A 110 -7.52 -25.25 16.32
C ALA A 110 -7.76 -26.03 15.02
N VAL A 111 -8.83 -25.67 14.29
CA VAL A 111 -9.11 -26.21 12.95
C VAL A 111 -7.96 -25.87 12.00
N GLU A 112 -7.54 -24.60 11.99
CA GLU A 112 -6.41 -24.14 11.18
C GLU A 112 -5.10 -24.86 11.53
N ALA A 113 -4.79 -25.02 12.81
CA ALA A 113 -3.59 -25.73 13.26
C ALA A 113 -3.58 -27.20 12.78
N ASN A 114 -4.72 -27.89 12.85
CA ASN A 114 -4.85 -29.26 12.35
C ASN A 114 -4.62 -29.32 10.82
N ARG A 115 -5.21 -28.40 10.05
CA ARG A 115 -5.04 -28.36 8.58
C ARG A 115 -3.63 -28.01 8.15
N ASN A 116 -2.97 -27.10 8.85
CA ASN A 116 -1.56 -26.80 8.62
C ASN A 116 -0.66 -28.01 8.93
N ALA A 117 -0.89 -28.71 10.05
CA ALA A 117 -0.16 -29.93 10.39
C ALA A 117 -0.34 -31.03 9.33
N PHE A 118 -1.58 -31.25 8.87
CA PHE A 118 -1.89 -32.21 7.81
C PHE A 118 -1.11 -31.93 6.52
N VAL A 119 -1.10 -30.67 6.06
CA VAL A 119 -0.36 -30.29 4.84
C VAL A 119 1.15 -30.54 5.00
N GLN A 120 1.72 -30.26 6.17
CA GLN A 120 3.15 -30.53 6.42
C GLN A 120 3.47 -32.04 6.44
N LEU A 121 2.60 -32.85 7.04
CA LEU A 121 2.72 -34.31 7.05
C LEU A 121 2.66 -34.88 5.63
N VAL A 122 1.72 -34.41 4.81
CA VAL A 122 1.58 -34.81 3.40
C VAL A 122 2.82 -34.42 2.59
N ARG A 123 3.30 -33.18 2.73
CA ARG A 123 4.48 -32.68 2.00
C ARG A 123 5.76 -33.44 2.33
N SER A 124 5.90 -33.93 3.57
CA SER A 124 7.06 -34.71 4.01
C SER A 124 6.92 -36.22 3.79
N ASN A 125 5.79 -36.70 3.26
CA ASN A 125 5.49 -38.13 3.14
C ASN A 125 6.12 -38.81 1.90
N PHE A 126 7.36 -38.47 1.52
CA PHE A 126 8.00 -39.00 0.31
C PHE A 126 8.15 -40.53 0.32
N LEU A 127 8.38 -41.11 1.51
CA LEU A 127 8.56 -42.56 1.70
C LEU A 127 7.30 -43.28 2.19
N GLY A 128 6.15 -42.59 2.31
CA GLY A 128 4.92 -43.16 2.85
C GLY A 128 4.90 -43.37 4.38
N LEU A 129 5.98 -43.03 5.10
CA LEU A 129 6.13 -43.28 6.53
C LEU A 129 5.20 -42.43 7.42
N ASN A 130 4.71 -41.29 6.92
CA ASN A 130 3.79 -40.43 7.66
C ASN A 130 2.32 -40.86 7.53
N ALA A 131 2.00 -41.94 6.81
CA ALA A 131 0.61 -42.36 6.60
C ALA A 131 -0.20 -42.51 7.91
N PRO A 132 0.31 -43.10 9.01
CA PRO A 132 -0.42 -43.15 10.28
C PRO A 132 -0.67 -41.77 10.90
N ALA A 133 0.28 -40.84 10.78
CA ALA A 133 0.15 -39.48 11.31
C ALA A 133 -0.85 -38.64 10.49
N ILE A 134 -0.90 -38.84 9.17
CA ILE A 134 -1.90 -38.23 8.28
C ILE A 134 -3.30 -38.71 8.69
N ALA A 135 -3.49 -40.03 8.84
CA ALA A 135 -4.76 -40.60 9.26
C ALA A 135 -5.20 -40.10 10.66
N ALA A 136 -4.25 -39.92 11.59
CA ALA A 136 -4.53 -39.33 12.89
C ALA A 136 -4.97 -37.85 12.78
N ALA A 137 -4.32 -37.06 11.92
CA ALA A 137 -4.70 -35.67 11.69
C ALA A 137 -6.09 -35.55 11.03
N GLU A 138 -6.44 -36.46 10.13
CA GLU A 138 -7.80 -36.57 9.57
C GLU A 138 -8.82 -37.00 10.63
N GLY A 139 -8.50 -37.99 11.47
CA GLY A 139 -9.38 -38.40 12.58
C GLY A 139 -9.71 -37.27 13.54
N ILE A 140 -8.71 -36.47 13.94
CA ILE A 140 -8.91 -35.28 14.76
C ILE A 140 -9.80 -34.25 14.05
N TYR A 141 -9.66 -34.09 12.73
CA TYR A 141 -10.49 -33.16 11.96
C TYR A 141 -11.97 -33.61 11.95
N GLU A 142 -12.23 -34.90 11.81
CA GLU A 142 -13.58 -35.47 11.91
C GLU A 142 -14.17 -35.34 13.32
N GLU A 143 -13.36 -35.45 14.37
CA GLU A 143 -13.77 -35.16 15.74
C GLU A 143 -14.15 -33.68 15.92
N MET A 144 -13.38 -32.76 15.34
CA MET A 144 -13.71 -31.32 15.35
C MET A 144 -15.03 -31.05 14.62
N TRP A 145 -15.24 -31.67 13.47
CA TRP A 145 -16.51 -31.59 12.74
C TRP A 145 -17.67 -32.10 13.60
N ALA A 146 -17.54 -33.27 14.22
CA ALA A 146 -18.59 -33.85 15.07
C ALA A 146 -18.91 -32.97 16.29
N ALA A 147 -17.90 -32.39 16.93
CA ALA A 147 -18.08 -31.46 18.06
C ALA A 147 -18.85 -30.20 17.64
N ASP A 148 -18.46 -29.57 16.54
CA ASP A 148 -19.16 -28.40 15.99
C ASP A 148 -20.61 -28.70 15.63
N VAL A 149 -20.86 -29.85 14.98
CA VAL A 149 -22.21 -30.28 14.62
C VAL A 149 -23.08 -30.48 15.86
N SER A 150 -22.53 -31.13 16.90
CA SER A 150 -23.24 -31.33 18.18
C SER A 150 -23.57 -29.99 18.85
N ALA A 151 -22.59 -29.08 18.95
CA ALA A 151 -22.79 -27.75 19.51
C ALA A 151 -23.87 -26.96 18.76
N MET A 152 -23.90 -27.07 17.43
CA MET A 152 -24.92 -26.42 16.60
C MET A 152 -26.32 -27.02 16.76
N PHE A 153 -26.44 -28.34 16.97
CA PHE A 153 -27.73 -28.98 17.28
C PHE A 153 -28.28 -28.54 18.64
N GLU A 154 -27.42 -28.49 19.66
CA GLU A 154 -27.79 -27.97 20.98
C GLU A 154 -28.21 -26.50 20.91
N TYR A 155 -27.43 -25.68 20.20
CA TYR A 155 -27.77 -24.28 19.94
C TYR A 155 -29.15 -24.14 19.29
N TYR A 156 -29.38 -24.86 18.19
CA TYR A 156 -30.63 -24.80 17.44
C TYR A 156 -31.82 -25.24 18.30
N SER A 157 -31.70 -26.35 19.01
CA SER A 157 -32.78 -26.88 19.85
C SER A 157 -33.11 -25.96 21.02
N GLY A 158 -32.10 -25.43 21.71
CA GLY A 158 -32.26 -24.51 22.83
C GLY A 158 -32.84 -23.16 22.40
N ALA A 159 -32.31 -22.57 21.32
CA ALA A 159 -32.82 -21.31 20.79
C ALA A 159 -34.25 -21.46 20.25
N SER A 160 -34.56 -22.57 19.58
CA SER A 160 -35.92 -22.87 19.10
C SER A 160 -36.89 -23.09 20.27
N ALA A 161 -36.46 -23.73 21.36
CA ALA A 161 -37.29 -23.89 22.56
C ALA A 161 -37.56 -22.55 23.26
N ALA A 162 -36.56 -21.67 23.35
CA ALA A 162 -36.75 -20.32 23.88
C ALA A 162 -37.72 -19.50 23.00
N ALA A 163 -37.54 -19.56 21.67
CA ALA A 163 -38.44 -18.92 20.72
C ALA A 163 -39.88 -19.45 20.81
N ALA A 164 -40.07 -20.76 20.97
CA ALA A 164 -41.39 -21.38 21.10
C ALA A 164 -42.11 -21.00 22.41
N ARG A 165 -41.36 -20.57 23.44
CA ARG A 165 -41.89 -20.12 24.74
C ARG A 165 -42.20 -18.62 24.79
N LEU A 166 -41.90 -17.86 23.73
CA LEU A 166 -42.37 -16.48 23.65
C LEU A 166 -43.89 -16.47 23.65
N ILE A 167 -44.46 -15.83 24.67
CA ILE A 167 -45.91 -15.68 24.82
C ILE A 167 -46.40 -14.82 23.64
N PRO A 168 -47.27 -15.35 22.75
CA PRO A 168 -47.87 -14.54 21.70
C PRO A 168 -48.62 -13.38 22.33
N VAL A 169 -48.57 -12.20 21.70
CA VAL A 169 -49.34 -11.03 22.16
C VAL A 169 -50.80 -11.43 22.35
N PRO A 170 -51.35 -11.38 23.58
CA PRO A 170 -52.73 -11.73 23.84
C PRO A 170 -53.67 -10.98 22.91
N ALA A 171 -54.76 -11.63 22.49
CA ALA A 171 -55.74 -11.03 21.59
C ALA A 171 -56.29 -9.71 22.18
N GLN A 172 -56.48 -9.63 23.49
CA GLN A 172 -56.94 -8.41 24.16
C GLN A 172 -55.96 -7.23 23.99
N LEU A 173 -54.65 -7.50 24.00
CA LEU A 173 -53.62 -6.48 23.79
C LEU A 173 -53.62 -5.98 22.34
N ARG A 174 -53.75 -6.90 21.37
CA ARG A 174 -53.85 -6.56 19.94
C ARG A 174 -55.11 -5.74 19.65
N GLU A 175 -56.24 -6.16 20.20
CA GLU A 175 -57.53 -5.50 20.04
C GLU A 175 -57.53 -4.12 20.70
N LEU A 176 -56.95 -3.97 21.89
CA LEU A 176 -56.86 -2.66 22.54
C LEU A 176 -56.02 -1.67 21.71
N VAL A 177 -54.87 -2.09 21.18
CA VAL A 177 -54.05 -1.24 20.31
C VAL A 177 -54.81 -0.81 19.05
N GLN A 178 -55.64 -1.69 18.49
CA GLN A 178 -56.54 -1.37 17.37
C GLN A 178 -57.59 -0.31 17.73
N THR A 179 -57.99 -0.24 19.00
CA THR A 179 -58.96 0.74 19.51
C THR A 179 -58.35 2.03 20.07
N LEU A 180 -57.01 2.11 20.20
CA LEU A 180 -56.36 3.32 20.73
C LEU A 180 -56.66 4.53 19.84
N PRO A 181 -57.11 5.66 20.42
CA PRO A 181 -57.36 6.86 19.65
C PRO A 181 -56.05 7.41 19.07
N SER A 182 -56.16 8.07 17.92
CA SER A 182 -55.07 8.88 17.39
C SER A 182 -55.00 10.23 18.13
N LEU A 183 -53.81 10.66 18.52
CA LEU A 183 -53.54 11.94 19.15
C LEU A 183 -52.99 12.93 18.12
N GLY A 184 -53.72 14.03 17.88
CA GLY A 184 -53.41 15.06 16.88
C GLY A 184 -54.49 15.20 15.81
N PHE A 185 -54.28 16.09 14.84
CA PHE A 185 -55.28 16.46 13.84
C PHE A 185 -55.07 15.73 12.51
N GLY A 186 -56.17 15.42 11.81
CA GLY A 186 -56.14 14.89 10.45
C GLY A 186 -55.64 13.44 10.32
N ASN A 187 -55.58 12.69 11.42
CA ASN A 187 -55.20 11.28 11.40
C ASN A 187 -56.36 10.40 10.89
N GLN A 188 -56.06 9.43 10.03
CA GLN A 188 -56.97 8.39 9.55
C GLN A 188 -56.42 7.02 9.94
N GLY A 189 -57.00 6.42 10.98
CA GLY A 189 -56.54 5.19 11.61
C GLY A 189 -56.42 5.32 13.14
N ASN A 190 -55.73 4.38 13.76
CA ASN A 190 -55.65 4.23 15.22
C ASN A 190 -54.21 4.37 15.73
N ALA A 191 -54.05 4.63 17.03
CA ALA A 191 -52.75 4.66 17.72
C ALA A 191 -51.69 5.60 17.09
N ASN A 192 -52.09 6.63 16.36
CA ASN A 192 -51.14 7.60 15.81
C ASN A 192 -50.82 8.70 16.82
N LEU A 193 -49.58 9.18 16.85
CA LEU A 193 -49.11 10.32 17.62
C LEU A 193 -48.51 11.38 16.69
N GLY A 194 -49.22 12.49 16.48
CA GLY A 194 -48.85 13.57 15.56
C GLY A 194 -49.99 13.90 14.58
N ASN A 195 -49.69 14.58 13.47
CA ASN A 195 -50.72 15.10 12.56
C ASN A 195 -50.69 14.42 11.18
N GLY A 196 -51.85 14.29 10.55
CA GLY A 196 -51.97 13.95 9.12
C GLY A 196 -51.49 12.55 8.76
N ASN A 197 -51.52 11.59 9.69
CA ASN A 197 -51.11 10.21 9.41
C ASN A 197 -52.26 9.39 8.81
N LEU A 198 -51.98 8.55 7.81
CA LEU A 198 -52.88 7.57 7.22
C LEU A 198 -52.36 6.17 7.50
N GLY A 199 -53.09 5.38 8.28
CA GLY A 199 -52.68 4.08 8.82
C GLY A 199 -52.62 4.08 10.35
N GLY A 200 -52.05 3.04 10.93
CA GLY A 200 -52.04 2.82 12.38
C GLY A 200 -50.65 2.82 13.00
N GLY A 201 -50.56 3.29 14.25
CA GLY A 201 -49.34 3.15 15.07
C GLY A 201 -48.17 4.05 14.67
N ASN A 202 -48.42 5.16 13.96
CA ASN A 202 -47.35 6.07 13.53
C ASN A 202 -46.99 7.09 14.62
N ILE A 203 -45.70 7.39 14.79
CA ILE A 203 -45.19 8.46 15.65
C ILE A 203 -44.51 9.51 14.76
N GLY A 204 -45.04 10.72 14.73
CA GLY A 204 -44.63 11.80 13.84
C GLY A 204 -45.77 12.25 12.94
N SER A 205 -45.47 12.95 11.84
CA SER A 205 -46.51 13.58 11.01
C SER A 205 -46.43 13.23 9.53
N GLY A 206 -47.58 13.19 8.86
CA GLY A 206 -47.67 13.02 7.42
C GLY A 206 -47.24 11.63 6.90
N ASN A 207 -47.32 10.60 7.75
CA ASN A 207 -46.98 9.24 7.33
C ASN A 207 -48.18 8.57 6.63
N THR A 208 -47.91 7.77 5.60
CA THR A 208 -48.86 6.87 4.95
C THR A 208 -48.35 5.44 5.11
N GLY A 209 -49.14 4.57 5.75
CA GLY A 209 -48.74 3.21 6.15
C GLY A 209 -48.71 3.06 7.68
N ASN A 210 -48.16 1.96 8.17
CA ASN A 210 -48.26 1.59 9.59
C ASN A 210 -46.90 1.65 10.30
N SER A 211 -46.94 1.93 11.60
CA SER A 211 -45.78 1.75 12.50
C SER A 211 -44.52 2.51 12.08
N ASN A 212 -44.67 3.70 11.50
CA ASN A 212 -43.54 4.56 11.17
C ASN A 212 -43.15 5.46 12.36
N LEU A 213 -41.86 5.67 12.55
CA LEU A 213 -41.29 6.64 13.49
C LEU A 213 -40.57 7.74 12.70
N GLY A 214 -41.06 8.98 12.81
CA GLY A 214 -40.60 10.13 12.04
C GLY A 214 -41.68 10.66 11.11
N SER A 215 -41.31 11.41 10.07
CA SER A 215 -42.29 12.19 9.31
C SER A 215 -42.20 11.98 7.80
N GLY A 216 -43.34 12.07 7.12
CA GLY A 216 -43.42 12.03 5.66
C GLY A 216 -43.04 10.69 5.03
N ASN A 217 -43.18 9.58 5.76
CA ASN A 217 -42.90 8.25 5.22
C ASN A 217 -44.10 7.72 4.42
N ASN A 218 -43.85 6.99 3.34
CA ASN A 218 -44.86 6.28 2.55
C ASN A 218 -44.50 4.79 2.45
N GLY A 219 -45.14 3.99 3.29
CA GLY A 219 -44.84 2.59 3.55
C GLY A 219 -44.88 2.33 5.06
N SER A 220 -44.48 1.14 5.50
CA SER A 220 -44.58 0.73 6.90
C SER A 220 -43.22 0.45 7.53
N LEU A 221 -43.16 0.52 8.87
CA LEU A 221 -41.98 0.16 9.67
C LEU A 221 -40.73 1.01 9.36
N ASN A 222 -40.89 2.25 8.89
CA ASN A 222 -39.76 3.14 8.65
C ASN A 222 -39.37 3.92 9.92
N ILE A 223 -38.07 4.14 10.11
CA ILE A 223 -37.50 5.00 11.15
C ILE A 223 -36.76 6.16 10.47
N GLY A 224 -37.12 7.39 10.80
CA GLY A 224 -36.64 8.62 10.19
C GLY A 224 -37.67 9.22 9.22
N SER A 225 -37.22 9.96 8.20
CA SER A 225 -38.12 10.87 7.47
C SER A 225 -38.00 10.75 5.95
N GLY A 226 -39.13 10.92 5.27
CA GLY A 226 -39.19 11.00 3.80
C GLY A 226 -38.85 9.69 3.09
N ASN A 227 -39.01 8.54 3.76
CA ASN A 227 -38.76 7.24 3.14
C ASN A 227 -39.99 6.78 2.32
N VAL A 228 -39.73 6.08 1.22
CA VAL A 228 -40.75 5.43 0.39
C VAL A 228 -40.43 3.94 0.31
N GLY A 229 -41.39 3.08 0.65
CA GLY A 229 -41.20 1.66 0.86
C GLY A 229 -41.13 1.30 2.35
N ASN A 230 -40.72 0.09 2.68
CA ASN A 230 -40.85 -0.49 4.03
C ASN A 230 -39.51 -0.68 4.73
N GLU A 231 -39.51 -0.73 6.06
CA GLU A 231 -38.36 -1.15 6.89
C GLU A 231 -37.08 -0.33 6.68
N ASN A 232 -37.20 0.94 6.24
CA ASN A 232 -36.03 1.80 6.06
C ASN A 232 -35.66 2.53 7.35
N ILE A 233 -34.37 2.68 7.61
CA ILE A 233 -33.81 3.46 8.71
C ILE A 233 -32.99 4.63 8.14
N GLY A 234 -33.27 5.84 8.59
CA GLY A 234 -32.65 7.08 8.10
C GLY A 234 -33.62 7.89 7.24
N GLY A 235 -33.17 8.50 6.14
CA GLY A 235 -34.02 9.44 5.42
C GLY A 235 -33.87 9.48 3.91
N GLY A 236 -34.99 9.76 3.23
CA GLY A 236 -35.03 9.88 1.77
C GLY A 236 -34.72 8.58 1.03
N ASN A 237 -34.91 7.42 1.66
CA ASN A 237 -34.68 6.12 1.02
C ASN A 237 -35.89 5.72 0.17
N PHE A 238 -35.65 5.04 -0.95
CA PHE A 238 -36.65 4.53 -1.88
C PHE A 238 -36.44 3.03 -2.11
N GLY A 239 -37.32 2.20 -1.56
CA GLY A 239 -37.23 0.75 -1.57
C GLY A 239 -37.41 0.18 -0.16
N GLN A 240 -36.89 -1.02 0.08
CA GLN A 240 -37.11 -1.78 1.30
C GLN A 240 -35.81 -2.08 2.05
N GLY A 241 -35.84 -2.00 3.38
CA GLY A 241 -34.73 -2.45 4.23
C GLY A 241 -33.44 -1.64 4.10
N ASN A 242 -33.51 -0.38 3.63
CA ASN A 242 -32.32 0.46 3.51
C ASN A 242 -31.94 1.10 4.84
N ILE A 243 -30.64 1.25 5.09
CA ILE A 243 -30.09 1.95 6.26
C ILE A 243 -29.22 3.11 5.78
N GLY A 244 -29.53 4.33 6.20
CA GLY A 244 -28.78 5.54 5.86
C GLY A 244 -29.63 6.55 5.08
N PHE A 245 -29.03 7.24 4.11
CA PHE A 245 -29.70 8.38 3.45
C PHE A 245 -29.65 8.31 1.93
N GLY A 246 -30.77 8.62 1.29
CA GLY A 246 -30.86 8.80 -0.16
C GLY A 246 -30.61 7.53 -0.98
N ASN A 247 -30.77 6.34 -0.40
CA ASN A 247 -30.63 5.10 -1.15
C ASN A 247 -31.85 4.88 -2.06
N SER A 248 -31.64 4.35 -3.26
CA SER A 248 -32.68 4.17 -4.28
C SER A 248 -32.33 3.03 -5.22
N GLY A 249 -33.20 2.65 -6.16
CA GLY A 249 -32.84 1.72 -7.22
C GLY A 249 -32.18 2.42 -8.41
N LEU A 250 -31.76 1.62 -9.39
CA LEU A 250 -31.21 2.10 -10.64
C LEU A 250 -32.28 2.83 -11.47
N GLY A 251 -32.02 4.07 -11.90
CA GLY A 251 -32.89 4.74 -12.86
C GLY A 251 -32.39 6.06 -13.42
N ASN A 252 -32.92 6.41 -14.59
CA ASN A 252 -32.54 7.56 -15.40
C ASN A 252 -33.19 8.87 -14.91
N GLY A 253 -32.90 9.29 -13.68
CA GLY A 253 -33.19 10.66 -13.21
C GLY A 253 -34.66 11.05 -13.05
N LEU A 254 -35.61 10.11 -13.20
CA LEU A 254 -37.02 10.30 -12.85
C LEU A 254 -37.34 9.44 -11.64
N ARG A 255 -38.19 9.96 -10.74
CA ARG A 255 -38.58 9.44 -9.41
C ARG A 255 -39.31 8.07 -9.42
N PHE A 256 -39.07 7.27 -10.45
CA PHE A 256 -39.60 5.92 -10.71
C PHE A 256 -38.47 4.95 -11.13
N ALA A 257 -37.23 5.23 -10.73
CA ALA A 257 -36.17 4.21 -10.68
C ALA A 257 -36.68 3.04 -9.81
N GLY A 258 -36.35 1.79 -10.14
CA GLY A 258 -36.85 0.62 -9.41
C GLY A 258 -36.63 0.69 -7.89
N GLU A 259 -37.25 -0.20 -7.12
CA GLU A 259 -36.99 -0.26 -5.68
C GLU A 259 -35.52 -0.66 -5.45
N GLY A 260 -34.75 0.18 -4.74
CA GLY A 260 -33.41 -0.16 -4.31
C GLY A 260 -33.46 -0.71 -2.90
N ASN A 261 -33.14 -1.99 -2.75
CA ASN A 261 -33.37 -2.71 -1.52
C ASN A 261 -32.06 -3.04 -0.79
N TYR A 262 -32.13 -3.07 0.54
CA TYR A 262 -31.06 -3.53 1.43
C TYR A 262 -29.72 -2.80 1.25
N ASN A 263 -29.75 -1.52 0.85
CA ASN A 263 -28.55 -0.70 0.79
C ASN A 263 -28.22 -0.14 2.17
N ILE A 264 -26.93 -0.10 2.49
CA ILE A 264 -26.40 0.49 3.73
C ILE A 264 -25.44 1.62 3.36
N GLY A 265 -25.75 2.84 3.80
CA GLY A 265 -24.92 4.02 3.62
C GLY A 265 -25.63 5.16 2.90
N LEU A 266 -24.91 5.85 2.01
CA LEU A 266 -25.32 7.15 1.47
C LEU A 266 -25.43 7.11 -0.06
N GLY A 267 -26.61 7.43 -0.60
CA GLY A 267 -26.79 7.69 -2.03
C GLY A 267 -26.51 6.49 -2.93
N ASN A 268 -26.68 5.26 -2.44
CA ASN A 268 -26.50 4.08 -3.29
C ASN A 268 -27.72 3.89 -4.20
N ALA A 269 -27.47 3.51 -5.45
CA ALA A 269 -28.46 3.20 -6.48
C ALA A 269 -28.36 1.71 -6.85
N GLY A 270 -29.44 0.96 -6.70
CA GLY A 270 -29.50 -0.50 -6.93
C GLY A 270 -29.76 -1.26 -5.62
N ASN A 271 -29.30 -2.50 -5.50
CA ASN A 271 -29.59 -3.36 -4.35
C ASN A 271 -28.33 -3.84 -3.62
N ASN A 272 -28.45 -4.12 -2.32
CA ASN A 272 -27.41 -4.76 -1.50
C ASN A 272 -26.05 -4.02 -1.53
N ASN A 273 -26.04 -2.71 -1.78
CA ASN A 273 -24.81 -1.94 -1.74
C ASN A 273 -24.44 -1.53 -0.32
N PHE A 274 -23.16 -1.52 -0.01
CA PHE A 274 -22.61 -1.04 1.26
C PHE A 274 -21.61 0.08 1.01
N GLY A 275 -21.92 1.31 1.45
CA GLY A 275 -21.01 2.45 1.38
C GLY A 275 -21.65 3.68 0.75
N ILE A 276 -20.92 4.39 -0.11
CA ILE A 276 -21.32 5.71 -0.63
C ILE A 276 -21.39 5.77 -2.16
N GLY A 277 -22.52 6.20 -2.71
CA GLY A 277 -22.65 6.53 -4.13
C GLY A 277 -22.37 5.37 -5.09
N ASN A 278 -22.60 4.13 -4.66
CA ASN A 278 -22.48 2.98 -5.56
C ASN A 278 -23.68 2.91 -6.49
N SER A 279 -23.48 2.50 -7.75
CA SER A 279 -24.50 2.33 -8.77
C SER A 279 -24.43 0.92 -9.34
N GLY A 280 -25.41 0.09 -9.02
CA GLY A 280 -25.50 -1.32 -9.40
C GLY A 280 -25.85 -2.18 -8.18
N ASP A 281 -25.59 -3.47 -8.24
CA ASP A 281 -25.96 -4.42 -7.19
C ASP A 281 -24.74 -5.00 -6.47
N GLY A 282 -24.81 -5.14 -5.14
CA GLY A 282 -23.83 -5.87 -4.34
C GLY A 282 -22.45 -5.20 -4.21
N ASN A 283 -22.34 -3.89 -4.47
CA ASN A 283 -21.06 -3.20 -4.36
C ASN A 283 -20.73 -2.85 -2.91
N ARG A 284 -19.44 -2.87 -2.56
CA ARG A 284 -18.92 -2.43 -1.26
C ARG A 284 -17.85 -1.36 -1.47
N GLY A 285 -18.00 -0.21 -0.80
CA GLY A 285 -17.05 0.91 -0.87
C GLY A 285 -17.70 2.17 -1.46
N GLY A 286 -17.02 2.86 -2.38
CA GLY A 286 -17.48 4.19 -2.83
C GLY A 286 -17.42 4.43 -4.32
N GLY A 287 -18.50 4.96 -4.91
CA GLY A 287 -18.52 5.41 -6.31
C GLY A 287 -18.31 4.29 -7.33
N ASN A 288 -18.62 3.04 -6.98
CA ASN A 288 -18.50 1.92 -7.92
C ASN A 288 -19.69 1.89 -8.86
N THR A 289 -19.47 1.61 -10.14
CA THR A 289 -20.50 1.45 -11.18
C THR A 289 -20.44 0.03 -11.75
N GLY A 290 -21.57 -0.68 -11.71
CA GLY A 290 -21.71 -2.09 -12.06
C GLY A 290 -21.94 -2.95 -10.80
N ASN A 291 -21.69 -4.25 -10.85
CA ASN A 291 -22.15 -5.21 -9.83
C ASN A 291 -21.01 -5.92 -9.10
N ASN A 292 -21.20 -6.24 -7.82
CA ASN A 292 -20.30 -7.01 -6.95
C ASN A 292 -18.87 -6.45 -6.86
N ASN A 293 -18.69 -5.13 -7.00
CA ASN A 293 -17.38 -4.51 -6.88
C ASN A 293 -17.04 -4.23 -5.41
N ILE A 294 -15.78 -4.39 -5.03
CA ILE A 294 -15.27 -4.06 -3.69
C ILE A 294 -14.13 -3.05 -3.84
N GLY A 295 -14.38 -1.78 -3.55
CA GLY A 295 -13.37 -0.75 -3.78
C GLY A 295 -13.90 0.67 -3.92
N PHE A 296 -13.11 1.51 -4.58
CA PHE A 296 -13.50 2.89 -4.87
C PHE A 296 -13.34 3.24 -6.34
N GLY A 297 -14.37 3.85 -6.93
CA GLY A 297 -14.34 4.37 -8.31
C GLY A 297 -14.20 3.30 -9.39
N LEU A 298 -14.60 2.05 -9.11
CA LEU A 298 -14.52 0.95 -10.07
C LEU A 298 -15.64 1.07 -11.11
N THR A 299 -15.35 0.74 -12.37
CA THR A 299 -16.36 0.62 -13.44
C THR A 299 -16.26 -0.76 -14.07
N GLY A 300 -17.31 -1.57 -13.92
CA GLY A 300 -17.33 -2.97 -14.36
C GLY A 300 -18.05 -3.88 -13.35
N ASN A 301 -17.86 -5.20 -13.46
CA ASN A 301 -18.47 -6.17 -12.54
C ASN A 301 -17.40 -7.04 -11.89
N ASN A 302 -17.63 -7.43 -10.64
CA ASN A 302 -16.82 -8.35 -9.84
C ASN A 302 -15.35 -7.90 -9.68
N LEU A 303 -15.12 -6.58 -9.59
CA LEU A 303 -13.79 -5.98 -9.46
C LEU A 303 -13.45 -5.68 -8.00
N ILE A 304 -12.19 -5.89 -7.59
CA ILE A 304 -11.67 -5.51 -6.28
C ILE A 304 -10.49 -4.55 -6.46
N GLY A 305 -10.59 -3.29 -6.01
CA GLY A 305 -9.49 -2.34 -6.18
C GLY A 305 -9.85 -0.85 -6.08
N LEU A 306 -9.10 -0.03 -6.82
CA LEU A 306 -9.20 1.43 -6.84
C LEU A 306 -9.11 1.95 -8.28
N GLY A 307 -10.17 2.61 -8.76
CA GLY A 307 -10.23 3.17 -10.11
C GLY A 307 -10.01 2.12 -11.19
N ASN A 308 -8.97 2.32 -12.01
CA ASN A 308 -8.61 1.41 -13.10
C ASN A 308 -7.61 0.31 -12.68
N ALA A 309 -7.15 0.34 -11.42
CA ALA A 309 -6.27 -0.65 -10.82
C ALA A 309 -7.09 -1.62 -9.96
N TYR A 310 -7.32 -2.83 -10.45
CA TYR A 310 -8.23 -3.78 -9.84
C TYR A 310 -7.85 -5.23 -10.14
N PHE A 311 -8.34 -6.13 -9.29
CA PHE A 311 -8.41 -7.56 -9.54
C PHE A 311 -9.82 -7.92 -10.01
N ASP A 312 -9.95 -8.52 -11.19
CA ASP A 312 -11.21 -9.06 -11.69
C ASP A 312 -11.39 -10.49 -11.18
N THR A 313 -12.33 -10.67 -10.27
CA THR A 313 -12.61 -11.98 -9.65
C THR A 313 -13.28 -12.97 -10.62
N SER A 314 -13.83 -12.50 -11.75
CA SER A 314 -14.42 -13.35 -12.79
C SER A 314 -13.35 -14.02 -13.65
N THR A 315 -12.30 -13.27 -13.98
CA THR A 315 -11.22 -13.74 -14.88
C THR A 315 -9.95 -14.15 -14.12
N GLY A 316 -9.81 -13.76 -12.86
CA GLY A 316 -8.62 -13.98 -12.05
C GLY A 316 -7.43 -13.09 -12.46
N GLN A 317 -7.69 -11.99 -13.18
CA GLN A 317 -6.65 -11.11 -13.72
C GLN A 317 -6.49 -9.83 -12.91
N PHE A 318 -5.24 -9.38 -12.79
CA PHE A 318 -4.92 -8.04 -12.28
C PHE A 318 -4.84 -7.06 -13.45
N SER A 319 -5.60 -5.97 -13.35
CA SER A 319 -5.49 -4.77 -14.16
C SER A 319 -4.79 -3.69 -13.36
N PHE A 320 -3.80 -3.05 -13.95
CA PHE A 320 -3.13 -1.89 -13.36
C PHE A 320 -3.23 -0.64 -14.25
N HIS A 321 -4.26 -0.60 -15.11
CA HIS A 321 -4.56 0.56 -15.92
C HIS A 321 -4.76 1.77 -15.00
N GLY A 322 -4.31 2.96 -15.42
CA GLY A 322 -4.40 4.19 -14.62
C GLY A 322 -3.36 4.35 -13.50
N LEU A 323 -2.47 3.38 -13.26
CA LEU A 323 -1.26 3.61 -12.44
C LEU A 323 -0.13 4.26 -13.23
N ASN A 324 -0.27 4.41 -14.55
CA ASN A 324 0.64 5.19 -15.39
C ASN A 324 -0.13 6.35 -16.05
N SER A 325 0.56 7.46 -16.37
CA SER A 325 0.00 8.52 -17.22
C SER A 325 0.74 8.59 -18.56
N GLY A 326 -0.01 8.52 -19.66
CA GLY A 326 0.52 8.40 -21.01
C GLY A 326 0.37 6.98 -21.54
N THR A 327 1.14 6.60 -22.55
CA THR A 327 0.90 5.42 -23.38
C THR A 327 2.11 4.49 -23.48
N GLU A 328 1.87 3.25 -23.93
CA GLU A 328 2.93 2.26 -24.27
C GLU A 328 3.87 1.88 -23.12
N HIS A 329 3.37 1.90 -21.88
CA HIS A 329 4.16 1.48 -20.72
C HIS A 329 4.16 -0.04 -20.50
N LEU A 330 5.30 -0.57 -20.06
CA LEU A 330 5.39 -1.90 -19.43
C LEU A 330 5.87 -1.76 -17.99
N GLY A 331 4.95 -1.82 -17.02
CA GLY A 331 5.21 -1.62 -15.60
C GLY A 331 4.26 -0.59 -14.99
N LEU A 332 4.59 -0.03 -13.81
CA LEU A 332 3.67 0.80 -13.00
C LEU A 332 4.29 2.13 -12.56
N PHE A 333 3.44 3.13 -12.29
CA PHE A 333 3.84 4.44 -11.78
C PHE A 333 4.74 5.26 -12.69
N ASN A 334 4.66 5.03 -14.00
CA ASN A 334 5.38 5.80 -15.01
C ASN A 334 4.53 6.97 -15.53
N SER A 335 5.19 8.06 -15.93
CA SER A 335 4.58 9.22 -16.58
C SER A 335 5.33 9.56 -17.88
N GLY A 336 4.63 9.90 -18.96
CA GLY A 336 5.21 10.11 -20.30
C GLY A 336 4.83 8.94 -21.22
N ASP A 337 5.64 8.59 -22.20
CA ASP A 337 5.35 7.52 -23.16
C ASP A 337 6.46 6.46 -23.24
N GLY A 338 6.11 5.19 -23.48
CA GLY A 338 7.08 4.15 -23.84
C GLY A 338 8.03 3.68 -22.73
N ASN A 339 7.76 4.01 -21.46
CA ASN A 339 8.60 3.58 -20.34
C ASN A 339 8.42 2.09 -19.98
N ILE A 340 9.53 1.42 -19.62
CA ILE A 340 9.55 0.05 -19.10
C ILE A 340 10.10 0.06 -17.66
N GLY A 341 9.36 -0.49 -16.70
CA GLY A 341 9.74 -0.58 -15.29
C GLY A 341 8.87 0.28 -14.38
N PHE A 342 9.46 0.93 -13.38
CA PHE A 342 8.70 1.60 -12.32
C PHE A 342 9.17 3.02 -12.04
N PHE A 343 8.22 3.91 -11.77
CA PHE A 343 8.49 5.29 -11.33
C PHE A 343 9.34 6.11 -12.30
N ASN A 344 9.34 5.80 -13.60
CA ASN A 344 10.06 6.59 -14.59
C ASN A 344 9.21 7.79 -15.06
N SER A 345 9.87 8.91 -15.40
CA SER A 345 9.22 10.13 -15.88
C SER A 345 9.83 10.63 -17.18
N GLY A 346 9.01 11.11 -18.11
CA GLY A 346 9.42 11.39 -19.49
C GLY A 346 9.30 10.13 -20.35
N ASP A 347 10.06 10.06 -21.45
CA ASP A 347 9.77 9.08 -22.51
C ASP A 347 10.91 8.08 -22.72
N GLY A 348 10.54 6.82 -22.98
CA GLY A 348 11.44 5.76 -23.43
C GLY A 348 12.42 5.22 -22.37
N ASN A 349 12.21 5.48 -21.09
CA ASN A 349 13.12 5.04 -20.03
C ASN A 349 12.89 3.57 -19.64
N VAL A 350 13.97 2.84 -19.34
CA VAL A 350 13.96 1.43 -18.93
C VAL A 350 14.61 1.26 -17.56
N GLY A 351 13.85 0.78 -16.58
CA GLY A 351 14.32 0.49 -15.22
C GLY A 351 13.52 1.25 -14.16
N PHE A 352 14.21 1.90 -13.22
CA PHE A 352 13.59 2.48 -12.03
C PHE A 352 13.96 3.95 -11.85
N PHE A 353 12.99 4.81 -11.54
CA PHE A 353 13.24 6.21 -11.16
C PHE A 353 14.04 7.04 -12.18
N ASN A 354 14.07 6.63 -13.45
CA ASN A 354 14.75 7.41 -14.46
C ASN A 354 13.88 8.60 -14.91
N SER A 355 14.51 9.70 -15.30
CA SER A 355 13.82 10.88 -15.81
C SER A 355 14.41 11.42 -17.10
N GLY A 356 13.56 11.92 -17.98
CA GLY A 356 13.94 12.61 -19.21
C GLY A 356 13.31 11.98 -20.46
N THR A 357 13.42 12.70 -21.57
CA THR A 357 12.76 12.39 -22.85
C THR A 357 13.80 12.30 -23.96
N SER A 358 13.75 11.23 -24.75
CA SER A 358 14.58 11.11 -25.96
C SER A 358 14.21 12.18 -27.00
N LEU A 359 15.20 12.85 -27.58
CA LEU A 359 15.02 13.85 -28.64
C LEU A 359 14.60 13.24 -29.99
N ALA A 360 14.73 11.92 -30.17
CA ALA A 360 14.51 11.24 -31.45
C ALA A 360 13.49 10.08 -31.39
N GLY A 361 12.79 9.92 -30.26
CA GLY A 361 11.99 8.73 -29.98
C GLY A 361 12.87 7.50 -29.69
N GLY A 362 12.28 6.45 -29.10
CA GLY A 362 12.98 5.21 -28.75
C GLY A 362 13.52 5.17 -27.32
N LEU A 363 14.43 4.21 -27.05
CA LEU A 363 15.01 4.00 -25.72
C LEU A 363 15.85 5.20 -25.29
N ASN A 364 15.59 5.68 -24.07
CA ASN A 364 16.25 6.83 -23.49
C ASN A 364 17.28 6.42 -22.43
N ASN A 365 16.90 6.37 -21.15
CA ASN A 365 17.80 5.94 -20.08
C ASN A 365 17.59 4.46 -19.74
N LEU A 366 18.66 3.72 -19.43
CA LEU A 366 18.61 2.32 -18.97
C LEU A 366 19.26 2.18 -17.59
N GLY A 367 18.49 1.74 -16.58
CA GLY A 367 19.00 1.42 -15.25
C GLY A 367 18.22 2.10 -14.13
N LEU A 368 18.90 2.69 -13.16
CA LEU A 368 18.25 3.26 -11.97
C LEU A 368 18.65 4.70 -11.72
N GLY A 369 17.65 5.58 -11.55
CA GLY A 369 17.85 6.96 -11.11
C GLY A 369 18.61 7.85 -12.09
N ASN A 370 18.69 7.49 -13.38
CA ASN A 370 19.36 8.33 -14.37
C ASN A 370 18.46 9.51 -14.77
N SER A 371 19.05 10.66 -15.07
CA SER A 371 18.35 11.87 -15.53
C SER A 371 18.93 12.42 -16.82
N GLY A 372 18.08 13.00 -17.67
CA GLY A 372 18.49 13.51 -18.98
C GLY A 372 18.29 12.47 -20.08
N THR A 373 19.28 12.27 -20.94
CA THR A 373 19.12 11.41 -22.11
C THR A 373 20.24 10.40 -22.34
N HIS A 374 19.91 9.21 -22.86
CA HIS A 374 20.84 8.17 -23.31
C HIS A 374 21.81 7.65 -22.24
N ASN A 375 21.47 7.75 -20.95
CA ASN A 375 22.35 7.26 -19.88
C ASN A 375 22.11 5.78 -19.58
N VAL A 376 23.18 5.04 -19.27
CA VAL A 376 23.14 3.61 -18.92
C VAL A 376 23.81 3.39 -17.55
N GLY A 377 23.11 2.76 -16.62
CA GLY A 377 23.62 2.41 -15.30
C GLY A 377 22.86 3.09 -14.15
N LEU A 378 23.57 3.69 -13.21
CA LEU A 378 23.01 4.16 -11.94
C LEU A 378 23.28 5.65 -11.73
N PHE A 379 22.25 6.44 -11.45
CA PHE A 379 22.36 7.83 -10.98
C PHE A 379 23.17 8.76 -11.90
N ASN A 380 23.24 8.48 -13.20
CA ASN A 380 23.90 9.37 -14.14
C ASN A 380 23.00 10.56 -14.50
N SER A 381 23.58 11.67 -14.95
CA SER A 381 22.83 12.89 -15.31
C SER A 381 23.32 13.52 -16.61
N ALA A 382 22.44 14.26 -17.29
CA ALA A 382 22.65 14.88 -18.59
C ALA A 382 22.71 13.86 -19.75
N PHE A 383 23.80 13.73 -20.51
CA PHE A 383 23.77 13.08 -21.83
C PHE A 383 24.73 11.89 -21.95
N GLY A 384 24.24 10.70 -22.33
CA GLY A 384 25.06 9.63 -22.89
C GLY A 384 26.06 8.97 -21.94
N ASN A 385 25.90 9.08 -20.62
CA ASN A 385 26.87 8.55 -19.67
C ASN A 385 26.63 7.06 -19.36
N THR A 386 27.70 6.29 -19.16
CA THR A 386 27.63 4.87 -18.80
C THR A 386 28.33 4.59 -17.47
N GLY A 387 27.68 3.89 -16.53
CA GLY A 387 28.25 3.50 -15.24
C GLY A 387 27.49 4.09 -14.07
N LEU A 388 28.17 4.64 -13.06
CA LEU A 388 27.55 5.10 -11.81
C LEU A 388 27.88 6.55 -11.50
N GLY A 389 26.85 7.38 -11.31
CA GLY A 389 26.98 8.72 -10.74
C GLY A 389 27.71 9.72 -11.62
N ASN A 390 27.81 9.49 -12.93
CA ASN A 390 28.47 10.42 -13.83
C ASN A 390 27.55 11.60 -14.19
N GLY A 391 28.10 12.79 -14.37
CA GLY A 391 27.38 13.98 -14.80
C GLY A 391 28.05 14.67 -15.99
N GLY A 392 27.24 15.20 -16.91
CA GLY A 392 27.71 15.85 -18.13
C GLY A 392 27.49 14.97 -19.37
N SER A 393 28.46 14.88 -20.27
CA SER A 393 28.30 14.25 -21.59
C SER A 393 29.26 13.08 -21.82
N ALA A 394 28.74 11.91 -22.19
CA ALA A 394 29.51 10.77 -22.70
C ALA A 394 30.61 10.24 -21.77
N ASN A 395 30.47 10.37 -20.45
CA ASN A 395 31.42 9.82 -19.49
C ASN A 395 31.17 8.32 -19.23
N THR A 396 32.22 7.55 -19.01
CA THR A 396 32.16 6.11 -18.69
C THR A 396 32.86 5.79 -17.37
N GLY A 397 32.21 5.09 -16.45
CA GLY A 397 32.81 4.65 -15.18
C GLY A 397 32.06 5.19 -13.97
N PHE A 398 32.77 5.71 -12.97
CA PHE A 398 32.21 6.11 -11.67
C PHE A 398 32.46 7.59 -11.37
N ALA A 399 31.42 8.34 -11.02
CA ALA A 399 31.48 9.71 -10.49
C ALA A 399 32.29 10.70 -11.33
N ASN A 400 32.32 10.56 -12.65
CA ASN A 400 32.98 11.52 -13.53
C ASN A 400 32.07 12.71 -13.83
N GLY A 401 32.64 13.92 -13.90
CA GLY A 401 31.96 15.17 -14.24
C GLY A 401 32.54 15.83 -15.50
N GLY A 402 31.69 16.28 -16.41
CA GLY A 402 32.11 16.99 -17.63
C GLY A 402 31.96 16.13 -18.88
N ILE A 403 32.94 16.06 -19.78
CA ILE A 403 32.76 15.55 -21.15
C ILE A 403 33.76 14.43 -21.50
N VAL A 404 33.29 13.25 -21.90
CA VAL A 404 34.11 12.14 -22.47
C VAL A 404 35.22 11.68 -21.51
N ASN A 405 34.95 11.65 -20.21
CA ASN A 405 35.89 11.10 -19.23
C ASN A 405 35.66 9.58 -19.05
N THR A 406 36.73 8.81 -18.86
CA THR A 406 36.68 7.37 -18.58
C THR A 406 37.41 7.02 -17.29
N GLY A 407 36.78 6.27 -16.39
CA GLY A 407 37.38 5.81 -15.12
C GLY A 407 36.64 6.32 -13.91
N PHE A 408 37.34 6.85 -12.91
CA PHE A 408 36.78 7.17 -11.59
C PHE A 408 37.05 8.63 -11.21
N GLY A 409 36.03 9.39 -10.82
CA GLY A 409 36.20 10.69 -10.17
C GLY A 409 36.82 11.80 -11.02
N ASN A 410 36.87 11.66 -12.36
CA ASN A 410 37.49 12.68 -13.20
C ASN A 410 36.55 13.89 -13.39
N SER A 411 37.10 15.11 -13.47
CA SER A 411 36.39 16.35 -13.78
C SER A 411 37.00 17.07 -14.98
N GLY A 412 36.18 17.77 -15.79
CA GLY A 412 36.66 18.40 -17.03
C GLY A 412 36.38 17.52 -18.25
N GLY A 413 37.33 17.33 -19.17
CA GLY A 413 37.04 16.54 -20.38
C GLY A 413 38.17 15.71 -20.97
N TYR A 414 37.79 14.63 -21.65
CA TYR A 414 38.71 13.70 -22.31
C TYR A 414 39.77 13.07 -21.37
N ASN A 415 39.48 12.99 -20.07
CA ASN A 415 40.39 12.38 -19.11
C ASN A 415 40.17 10.87 -19.02
N THR A 416 41.24 10.09 -18.84
CA THR A 416 41.19 8.64 -18.62
C THR A 416 41.95 8.25 -17.37
N GLY A 417 41.32 7.53 -16.45
CA GLY A 417 41.93 7.07 -15.21
C GLY A 417 41.19 7.60 -13.98
N TRP A 418 41.91 7.94 -12.91
CA TRP A 418 41.31 8.21 -11.59
C TRP A 418 41.59 9.66 -11.16
N ASP A 419 40.58 10.35 -10.66
CA ASP A 419 40.66 11.67 -10.00
C ASP A 419 41.41 12.76 -10.79
N ASN A 420 41.37 12.73 -12.12
CA ASN A 420 41.98 13.78 -12.95
C ASN A 420 41.06 15.00 -13.08
N SER A 421 41.62 16.20 -13.17
CA SER A 421 40.89 17.46 -13.41
C SER A 421 41.49 18.24 -14.59
N GLY A 422 40.66 18.89 -15.41
CA GLY A 422 41.13 19.62 -16.61
C GLY A 422 40.87 18.82 -17.89
N PHE A 423 41.73 18.91 -18.91
CA PHE A 423 41.51 18.25 -20.19
C PHE A 423 42.61 17.26 -20.61
N PHE A 424 42.24 16.18 -21.31
CA PHE A 424 43.19 15.25 -21.96
C PHE A 424 44.21 14.57 -21.04
N ASN A 425 43.91 14.41 -19.75
CA ASN A 425 44.81 13.75 -18.82
C ASN A 425 44.62 12.22 -18.81
N THR A 426 45.72 11.47 -18.76
CA THR A 426 45.71 10.00 -18.61
C THR A 426 46.47 9.57 -17.36
N GLY A 427 45.86 8.77 -16.49
CA GLY A 427 46.48 8.24 -15.28
C GLY A 427 45.74 8.64 -14.00
N ASN A 428 46.46 8.97 -12.92
CA ASN A 428 45.84 9.20 -11.61
C ASN A 428 46.16 10.60 -11.07
N ALA A 429 45.14 11.32 -10.60
CA ALA A 429 45.27 12.57 -9.85
C ALA A 429 46.06 13.68 -10.58
N ASN A 430 45.94 13.75 -11.90
CA ASN A 430 46.54 14.85 -12.67
C ASN A 430 45.61 16.06 -12.76
N SER A 431 46.14 17.28 -12.73
CA SER A 431 45.41 18.54 -12.89
C SER A 431 46.02 19.43 -13.98
N GLY A 432 45.20 20.03 -14.83
CA GLY A 432 45.65 20.84 -15.97
C GLY A 432 45.37 20.12 -17.29
N ASP A 433 46.15 20.39 -18.34
CA ASP A 433 45.87 19.87 -19.69
C ASP A 433 46.96 18.93 -20.25
N THR A 434 46.55 17.83 -20.87
CA THR A 434 47.43 16.91 -21.63
C THR A 434 48.52 16.23 -20.79
N ASN A 435 48.23 15.88 -19.53
CA ASN A 435 49.20 15.14 -18.70
C ASN A 435 49.06 13.62 -18.83
N THR A 436 50.17 12.88 -18.72
CA THR A 436 50.16 11.41 -18.64
C THR A 436 50.99 10.90 -17.47
N GLY A 437 50.36 10.24 -16.50
CA GLY A 437 51.04 9.64 -15.36
C GLY A 437 50.31 9.88 -14.05
N LEU A 438 51.02 10.18 -12.96
CA LEU A 438 50.46 10.23 -11.63
C LEU A 438 50.77 11.55 -10.92
N TRP A 439 49.77 12.21 -10.32
CA TRP A 439 49.94 13.43 -9.51
C TRP A 439 50.63 14.61 -10.21
N ASN A 440 50.45 14.78 -11.53
CA ASN A 440 51.00 15.93 -12.25
C ASN A 440 50.07 17.15 -12.19
N SER A 441 50.63 18.35 -12.10
CA SER A 441 49.92 19.64 -12.16
C SER A 441 50.54 20.54 -13.23
N GLY A 442 49.70 21.15 -14.05
CA GLY A 442 50.09 22.00 -15.17
C GLY A 442 49.79 21.34 -16.51
N ASP A 443 50.44 21.78 -17.58
CA ASP A 443 50.18 21.32 -18.94
C ASP A 443 51.34 20.49 -19.52
N VAL A 444 51.00 19.48 -20.33
CA VAL A 444 51.93 18.65 -21.13
C VAL A 444 52.99 17.91 -20.30
N ASN A 445 52.64 17.44 -19.10
CA ASN A 445 53.58 16.69 -18.24
C ASN A 445 53.44 15.18 -18.42
N THR A 446 54.57 14.46 -18.40
CA THR A 446 54.56 12.99 -18.32
C THR A 446 55.37 12.47 -17.14
N GLY A 447 54.91 11.43 -16.45
CA GLY A 447 55.59 10.84 -15.29
C GLY A 447 54.86 11.05 -13.96
N PHE A 448 55.59 11.28 -12.87
CA PHE A 448 55.05 11.39 -11.51
C PHE A 448 55.35 12.75 -10.88
N GLY A 449 54.34 13.43 -10.34
CA GLY A 449 54.53 14.53 -9.38
C GLY A 449 55.06 15.83 -9.97
N ALA A 450 54.89 16.08 -11.28
CA ALA A 450 55.25 17.37 -11.88
C ALA A 450 54.38 18.49 -11.28
N THR A 451 54.97 19.65 -10.93
CA THR A 451 54.23 20.78 -10.32
C THR A 451 54.29 22.07 -11.15
N THR A 452 54.94 22.03 -12.31
CA THR A 452 55.12 23.16 -13.24
C THR A 452 55.11 22.62 -14.66
N ASP A 453 54.53 23.35 -15.61
CA ASP A 453 54.54 23.04 -17.04
C ASP A 453 55.98 22.81 -17.48
N SER A 454 56.35 21.56 -17.68
CA SER A 454 57.74 21.23 -17.98
C SER A 454 58.10 21.56 -19.42
N GLY A 455 57.10 21.69 -20.33
CA GLY A 455 57.33 21.78 -21.78
C GLY A 455 58.16 20.63 -22.35
N ALA A 456 58.50 19.65 -21.50
CA ALA A 456 59.62 18.76 -21.67
C ALA A 456 59.09 17.37 -22.05
N SER A 457 59.67 16.80 -23.09
CA SER A 457 59.52 15.41 -23.53
C SER A 457 60.17 14.40 -22.56
N SER A 458 60.04 14.61 -21.25
CA SER A 458 60.67 13.81 -20.19
C SER A 458 59.63 12.98 -19.41
N SER A 459 59.95 11.72 -19.07
CA SER A 459 59.10 10.76 -18.33
C SER A 459 59.84 10.11 -17.15
N GLY A 460 59.16 9.66 -16.09
CA GLY A 460 59.79 8.99 -14.93
C GLY A 460 59.85 9.83 -13.65
N PHE A 461 60.84 9.64 -12.76
CA PHE A 461 60.88 10.20 -11.40
C PHE A 461 62.10 11.11 -11.16
N PHE A 462 61.90 12.34 -10.66
CA PHE A 462 62.96 13.33 -10.35
C PHE A 462 63.97 13.58 -11.49
N ASN A 463 63.51 13.59 -12.74
CA ASN A 463 64.35 14.05 -13.84
C ASN A 463 64.30 15.58 -13.95
N THR A 464 65.41 16.24 -14.28
CA THR A 464 65.51 17.68 -14.55
C THR A 464 65.97 17.92 -15.99
N GLY A 465 65.25 18.73 -16.78
CA GLY A 465 65.55 18.98 -18.20
C GLY A 465 64.61 18.27 -19.20
N GLU A 466 64.88 18.44 -20.51
CA GLU A 466 64.10 17.86 -21.62
C GLU A 466 64.57 16.44 -22.03
N ASN A 467 63.77 15.72 -22.83
CA ASN A 467 64.07 14.39 -23.41
C ASN A 467 64.63 13.30 -22.45
N SER A 468 64.26 13.31 -21.17
CA SER A 468 64.82 12.41 -20.15
C SER A 468 63.82 11.35 -19.65
N SER A 469 64.22 10.07 -19.58
CA SER A 469 63.41 8.94 -19.12
C SER A 469 64.03 8.16 -17.96
N GLY A 470 63.24 7.62 -17.02
CA GLY A 470 63.75 6.82 -15.88
C GLY A 470 63.79 7.60 -14.57
N PHE A 471 64.84 7.47 -13.75
CA PHE A 471 64.90 8.03 -12.39
C PHE A 471 66.12 8.95 -12.19
N PHE A 472 65.97 10.12 -11.58
CA PHE A 472 67.06 11.01 -11.15
C PHE A 472 68.02 11.49 -12.27
N ASN A 473 67.57 11.58 -13.52
CA ASN A 473 68.41 12.05 -14.63
C ASN A 473 68.37 13.59 -14.76
N SER A 474 69.50 14.24 -15.08
CA SER A 474 69.58 15.71 -15.22
C SER A 474 70.19 16.13 -16.56
N ALA A 475 69.37 16.59 -17.51
CA ALA A 475 69.75 17.07 -18.83
C ALA A 475 69.66 18.61 -18.93
N ASN A 476 70.75 19.32 -18.65
CA ASN A 476 70.83 20.78 -18.86
C ASN A 476 71.38 21.06 -20.27
N GLY A 477 70.64 21.81 -21.10
CA GLY A 477 71.05 22.16 -22.47
C GLY A 477 70.52 21.28 -23.62
N GLY A 478 69.38 20.59 -23.45
CA GLY A 478 68.65 19.93 -24.55
C GLY A 478 69.01 18.46 -24.85
N GLY A 479 69.76 17.78 -23.98
CA GLY A 479 70.14 16.36 -24.15
C GLY A 479 69.02 15.33 -23.95
N SER A 480 69.18 14.09 -24.45
CA SER A 480 68.26 12.95 -24.21
C SER A 480 68.86 11.89 -23.28
N LEU A 481 68.29 11.69 -22.09
CA LEU A 481 68.79 10.75 -21.08
C LEU A 481 67.81 9.60 -20.83
N SER A 482 68.32 8.42 -20.45
CA SER A 482 67.52 7.26 -20.05
C SER A 482 68.18 6.45 -18.94
N GLY A 483 67.41 5.86 -18.03
CA GLY A 483 67.93 5.00 -16.95
C GLY A 483 67.94 5.69 -15.58
N PHE A 484 68.99 5.52 -14.77
CA PHE A 484 69.01 5.98 -13.37
C PHE A 484 70.20 6.91 -13.09
N GLY A 485 69.96 8.14 -12.66
CA GLY A 485 70.99 9.03 -12.11
C GLY A 485 71.97 9.62 -13.13
N ASN A 486 71.65 9.64 -14.43
CA ASN A 486 72.55 10.16 -15.45
C ASN A 486 72.48 11.69 -15.54
N SER A 487 73.58 12.37 -15.87
CA SER A 487 73.61 13.83 -16.01
C SER A 487 74.35 14.27 -17.28
N ALA A 488 73.83 15.29 -17.97
CA ALA A 488 74.49 16.01 -19.06
C ALA A 488 74.37 17.52 -18.81
N ASN A 489 75.46 18.26 -19.07
CA ASN A 489 75.57 19.71 -18.81
C ASN A 489 75.82 20.52 -20.10
N ASP A 490 75.39 21.79 -20.09
CA ASP A 490 75.35 22.73 -21.22
C ASP A 490 76.56 22.64 -22.18
N ALA A 491 76.26 22.19 -23.39
CA ALA A 491 77.12 22.28 -24.56
C ALA A 491 76.26 22.75 -25.75
N GLU A 492 76.88 23.32 -26.78
CA GLU A 492 76.18 23.88 -27.95
C GLU A 492 75.37 22.80 -28.71
N PHE A 493 75.73 21.51 -28.52
CA PHE A 493 75.00 20.33 -29.00
C PHE A 493 74.46 19.44 -27.86
N ALA A 494 73.23 18.96 -28.03
CA ALA A 494 72.50 18.06 -27.12
C ALA A 494 73.26 16.76 -26.78
N GLY A 495 73.33 16.40 -25.50
CA GLY A 495 74.02 15.18 -25.03
C GLY A 495 73.10 13.98 -24.85
N TYR A 496 73.59 12.77 -25.12
CA TYR A 496 72.78 11.55 -25.07
C TYR A 496 73.33 10.56 -24.03
N GLY A 497 72.47 10.01 -23.17
CA GLY A 497 72.91 9.16 -22.07
C GLY A 497 71.97 8.00 -21.78
N SER A 498 72.51 6.81 -21.51
CA SER A 498 71.71 5.66 -21.08
C SER A 498 72.40 4.80 -20.00
N GLY A 499 71.63 4.16 -19.13
CA GLY A 499 72.17 3.28 -18.08
C GLY A 499 72.14 3.92 -16.69
N PHE A 500 73.20 3.77 -15.90
CA PHE A 500 73.22 4.11 -14.48
C PHE A 500 74.40 5.03 -14.12
N PHE A 501 74.07 6.21 -13.58
CA PHE A 501 75.00 7.18 -13.01
C PHE A 501 76.11 7.65 -13.97
N ASN A 502 75.78 7.87 -15.25
CA ASN A 502 76.73 8.41 -16.20
C ASN A 502 76.72 9.95 -16.19
N PHE A 503 77.90 10.58 -16.23
CA PHE A 503 78.09 12.03 -16.18
C PHE A 503 78.78 12.54 -17.45
N GLY A 504 78.03 13.25 -18.29
CA GLY A 504 78.54 13.92 -19.49
C GLY A 504 79.22 15.24 -19.15
N LEU A 505 80.46 15.41 -19.59
CA LEU A 505 81.21 16.67 -19.50
C LEU A 505 81.28 17.34 -20.88
N PRO A 506 81.18 18.69 -20.99
CA PRO A 506 81.39 19.39 -22.24
C PRO A 506 82.84 19.22 -22.71
N THR A 507 83.05 18.69 -23.90
CA THR A 507 84.38 18.58 -24.51
C THR A 507 84.32 18.94 -25.99
N ALA A 508 85.34 19.64 -26.50
CA ALA A 508 85.42 19.97 -27.92
C ALA A 508 85.55 18.70 -28.77
N LEU A 509 84.68 18.54 -29.76
CA LEU A 509 84.72 17.45 -30.75
C LEU A 509 85.79 17.69 -31.82
N SER A 510 86.20 18.95 -32.01
CA SER A 510 87.23 19.39 -32.95
C SER A 510 88.01 20.59 -32.40
N THR A 511 88.97 21.13 -33.16
CA THR A 511 89.73 22.35 -32.79
C THR A 511 88.95 23.64 -33.00
N GLU A 512 87.73 23.58 -33.54
CA GLU A 512 86.91 24.75 -33.82
C GLU A 512 86.15 25.22 -32.57
N PRO A 513 86.14 26.54 -32.25
CA PRO A 513 85.58 27.06 -30.99
C PRO A 513 84.07 26.82 -30.77
N GLY A 514 83.30 26.49 -31.80
CA GLY A 514 81.84 26.30 -31.75
C GLY A 514 81.37 24.84 -31.81
N ASP A 515 82.28 23.88 -31.60
CA ASP A 515 82.02 22.44 -31.80
C ASP A 515 82.06 21.67 -30.47
N ILE A 516 81.40 22.22 -29.45
CA ILE A 516 81.33 21.66 -28.08
C ILE A 516 80.05 20.85 -27.93
N ALA A 517 80.17 19.54 -27.67
CA ALA A 517 79.02 18.69 -27.33
C ALA A 517 79.12 18.14 -25.91
N SER A 518 77.94 17.89 -25.32
CA SER A 518 77.82 17.06 -24.13
C SER A 518 77.72 15.59 -24.59
N ALA A 519 78.40 14.72 -23.88
CA ALA A 519 78.76 13.37 -24.28
C ALA A 519 77.64 12.38 -24.64
N PHE A 520 77.92 11.44 -25.56
CA PHE A 520 77.22 10.16 -25.71
C PHE A 520 77.76 9.12 -24.71
N ASN A 521 77.06 8.86 -23.60
CA ASN A 521 77.50 7.88 -22.59
C ASN A 521 76.50 6.73 -22.39
N SER A 522 76.98 5.49 -22.33
CA SER A 522 76.13 4.33 -22.03
C SER A 522 76.79 3.33 -21.07
N GLY A 523 76.01 2.77 -20.13
CA GLY A 523 76.49 1.76 -19.18
C GLY A 523 76.48 2.22 -17.72
N PHE A 524 77.54 1.94 -16.94
CA PHE A 524 77.57 2.19 -15.48
C PHE A 524 78.76 3.07 -15.08
N LEU A 525 78.47 4.20 -14.40
CA LEU A 525 79.47 5.11 -13.82
C LEU A 525 80.53 5.62 -14.82
N ASN A 526 80.12 5.98 -16.04
CA ASN A 526 81.01 6.65 -16.99
C ASN A 526 81.04 8.16 -16.73
N ALA A 527 82.22 8.80 -16.80
CA ALA A 527 82.37 10.25 -16.70
C ALA A 527 83.28 10.78 -17.81
N GLY A 528 82.77 11.64 -18.69
CA GLY A 528 83.51 12.13 -19.87
C GLY A 528 82.67 12.11 -21.15
N ALA A 529 83.32 12.02 -22.31
CA ALA A 529 82.69 12.03 -23.63
C ALA A 529 82.89 10.76 -24.48
N ALA A 530 81.81 10.32 -25.13
CA ALA A 530 81.75 9.14 -26.03
C ALA A 530 82.17 7.82 -25.37
N LEU A 531 81.72 7.57 -24.14
CA LEU A 531 82.09 6.38 -23.36
C LEU A 531 80.96 5.33 -23.37
N SER A 532 81.35 4.06 -23.52
CA SER A 532 80.44 2.93 -23.31
C SER A 532 81.08 1.89 -22.40
N GLY A 533 80.25 1.18 -21.62
CA GLY A 533 80.67 0.10 -20.73
C GLY A 533 80.64 0.49 -19.25
N ILE A 534 81.51 -0.11 -18.44
CA ILE A 534 81.59 0.09 -16.99
C ILE A 534 82.85 0.91 -16.71
N PHE A 535 82.73 2.06 -16.04
CA PHE A 535 83.82 2.96 -15.63
C PHE A 535 84.68 3.60 -16.75
N GLY A 536 84.17 3.74 -17.97
CA GLY A 536 84.83 4.51 -19.04
C GLY A 536 86.06 3.83 -19.66
N LEU A 537 86.21 2.52 -19.50
CA LEU A 537 87.39 1.75 -19.90
C LEU A 537 87.69 1.76 -21.42
N GLY A 538 86.78 2.25 -22.26
CA GLY A 538 86.97 2.33 -23.73
C GLY A 538 88.17 3.16 -24.20
N ARG A 539 88.65 4.14 -23.42
CA ARG A 539 89.87 4.91 -23.76
C ARG A 539 91.19 4.28 -23.27
N LEU A 540 91.11 3.23 -22.45
CA LEU A 540 92.30 2.55 -21.89
C LEU A 540 92.83 1.41 -22.78
N LEU A 541 92.09 1.07 -23.85
CA LEU A 541 92.42 -0.03 -24.78
C LEU A 541 92.65 0.45 -26.22
N GLY A 542 92.90 1.75 -26.43
CA GLY A 542 93.27 2.31 -27.73
C GLY A 542 94.73 2.07 -28.07
#